data_AF-A0A0J7MSJ7-F1
#
_entry.id   AF-A0A0J7MSJ7-F1
#
_cell.length_a   1.000
_cell.length_b   1.000
_cell.length_c   1.000
_cell.angle_alpha   90.00
_cell.angle_beta   90.00
_cell.angle_gamma   90.00
#
_symmetry.space_group_name_H-M   'P 1'
#
loop_
_entity.id
_entity.type
_entity.pdbx_description
1 polymer ?
#
loop_
_entity_poly.entity_id
_entity_poly.type
_entity_poly.pdbx_seq_one_letter_code
_entity_poly.pdbx_strand_id
1 'polypeptide(L)'
;MIRSGICEAAIVASVNLCLNPFITHQFFQLGVLSANGYCKPYDEEGDGYLRSDGAVVVYLQKARDARRIYATFVYGKTNCDGFKEEGITFPSFDKQKMLLEEFYEECGISSLKLSYMEAHATGTIAGDPVELQAIDEALCAKRDFPLLLGSVKSNIGHSEPVSGHCQIAKVLIAMETGIIPPTIHFKRPRKNMTAIIEGRVKIVTEPTEWKGGYIGVNSFGFGGANCHILLKSNPKIKVNNGTDDNLPRLVAISGRTEEAVKIILDD
;
A
#
# COMPACT_ATOMS: atom_id res chain seq x y z
N MET A 1 -9.29 -12.76 13.28
CA MET A 1 -8.82 -14.06 13.80
C MET A 1 -7.78 -13.90 14.90
N ILE A 2 -6.59 -13.35 14.64
CA ILE A 2 -5.55 -13.19 15.70
C ILE A 2 -6.06 -12.32 16.87
N ARG A 3 -6.62 -11.14 16.58
CA ARG A 3 -7.17 -10.22 17.59
C ARG A 3 -8.28 -10.82 18.44
N SER A 4 -9.10 -11.69 17.86
CA SER A 4 -10.21 -12.37 18.53
C SER A 4 -9.80 -13.68 19.21
N GLY A 5 -8.50 -14.02 19.21
CA GLY A 5 -7.98 -15.24 19.85
C GLY A 5 -8.25 -16.54 19.09
N ILE A 6 -8.74 -16.48 17.85
CA ILE A 6 -9.04 -17.69 17.05
C ILE A 6 -7.75 -18.37 16.56
N CYS A 7 -6.68 -17.61 16.32
CA CYS A 7 -5.36 -18.15 16.00
C CYS A 7 -4.24 -17.31 16.64
N GLU A 8 -3.08 -17.93 16.91
CA GLU A 8 -1.91 -17.22 17.45
C GLU A 8 -1.11 -16.51 16.34
N ALA A 9 -1.12 -17.08 15.13
CA ALA A 9 -0.46 -16.56 13.95
C ALA A 9 -1.26 -16.87 12.68
N ALA A 10 -0.91 -16.20 11.58
CA ALA A 10 -1.51 -16.42 10.27
C ALA A 10 -0.47 -16.16 9.16
N ILE A 11 -0.53 -16.99 8.12
CA ILE A 11 0.10 -16.71 6.84
C ILE A 11 -0.98 -16.08 5.96
N VAL A 12 -0.73 -14.87 5.48
CA VAL A 12 -1.59 -14.19 4.50
C VAL A 12 -0.83 -14.16 3.19
N ALA A 13 -1.33 -14.87 2.19
CA ALA A 13 -0.68 -15.01 0.90
C ALA A 13 -1.63 -14.62 -0.22
N SER A 14 -1.06 -14.07 -1.29
CA SER A 14 -1.79 -13.80 -2.53
C SER A 14 -0.88 -14.04 -3.71
N VAL A 15 -1.46 -14.52 -4.82
CA VAL A 15 -0.77 -14.80 -6.07
C VAL A 15 -1.61 -14.32 -7.26
N ASN A 16 -0.92 -13.78 -8.27
CA ASN A 16 -1.48 -13.43 -9.56
C ASN A 16 -0.45 -13.74 -10.65
N LEU A 17 -0.88 -14.42 -11.70
CA LEU A 17 -0.06 -14.73 -12.87
C LEU A 17 -0.87 -14.50 -14.14
N CYS A 18 -0.38 -13.65 -15.03
CA CYS A 18 -1.01 -13.22 -16.29
C CYS A 18 -0.74 -14.22 -17.41
N LEU A 19 -1.07 -15.49 -17.20
CA LEU A 19 -0.73 -16.59 -18.13
C LEU A 19 -1.65 -16.67 -19.34
N ASN A 20 -2.94 -16.33 -19.16
CA ASN A 20 -3.94 -16.46 -20.21
C ASN A 20 -4.17 -15.10 -20.91
N PRO A 21 -3.80 -14.95 -22.19
CA PRO A 21 -3.95 -13.69 -22.92
C PRO A 21 -5.42 -13.28 -23.13
N PHE A 22 -6.38 -14.22 -23.10
CA PHE A 22 -7.81 -13.89 -23.21
C PHE A 22 -8.30 -13.03 -22.06
N ILE A 23 -7.74 -13.19 -20.85
CA ILE A 23 -8.10 -12.34 -19.70
C ILE A 23 -7.60 -10.90 -19.91
N THR A 24 -6.39 -10.74 -20.44
CA THR A 24 -5.88 -9.41 -20.82
C THR A 24 -6.75 -8.78 -21.91
N HIS A 25 -7.18 -9.56 -22.90
CA HIS A 25 -8.09 -9.08 -23.93
C HIS A 25 -9.44 -8.63 -23.36
N GLN A 26 -10.01 -9.35 -22.39
CA GLN A 26 -11.24 -8.94 -21.71
C GLN A 26 -11.07 -7.62 -20.96
N PHE A 27 -9.98 -7.44 -20.21
CA PHE A 27 -9.71 -6.16 -19.54
C PHE A 27 -9.45 -5.02 -20.52
N PHE A 28 -8.83 -5.30 -21.67
CA PHE A 28 -8.70 -4.34 -22.76
C PHE A 28 -10.07 -3.92 -23.31
N GLN A 29 -10.97 -4.88 -23.56
CA GLN A 29 -12.34 -4.60 -24.01
C GLN A 29 -13.18 -3.83 -22.97
N LEU A 30 -12.89 -4.01 -21.67
CA LEU A 30 -13.49 -3.23 -20.58
C LEU A 30 -12.96 -1.79 -20.52
N GLY A 31 -11.90 -1.45 -21.27
CA GLY A 31 -11.32 -0.10 -21.32
C GLY A 31 -10.55 0.29 -20.06
N VAL A 32 -10.09 -0.67 -19.26
CA VAL A 32 -9.36 -0.39 -18.00
C VAL A 32 -7.85 -0.52 -18.14
N LEU A 33 -7.36 -1.09 -19.24
CA LEU A 33 -5.92 -1.23 -19.49
C LEU A 33 -5.35 0.01 -20.18
N SER A 34 -4.16 0.41 -19.75
CA SER A 34 -3.39 1.47 -20.42
C SER A 34 -2.94 1.00 -21.80
N ALA A 35 -3.05 1.85 -22.82
CA ALA A 35 -2.64 1.52 -24.18
C ALA A 35 -1.11 1.41 -24.32
N ASN A 36 -0.36 2.17 -23.49
CA ASN A 36 1.10 2.15 -23.48
C ASN A 36 1.68 1.17 -22.44
N GLY A 37 0.83 0.50 -21.65
CA GLY A 37 1.25 -0.50 -20.68
C GLY A 37 1.95 0.09 -19.45
N TYR A 38 1.57 1.28 -18.99
CA TYR A 38 2.07 1.84 -17.72
C TYR A 38 0.93 2.34 -16.84
N CYS A 39 1.05 2.10 -15.53
CA CYS A 39 0.20 2.80 -14.56
C CYS A 39 0.78 4.20 -14.33
N LYS A 40 0.02 5.25 -14.68
CA LYS A 40 0.43 6.65 -14.47
C LYS A 40 -0.50 7.33 -13.45
N PRO A 41 -0.39 6.97 -12.16
CA PRO A 41 -1.33 7.43 -11.13
C PRO A 41 -1.36 8.96 -11.05
N TYR A 42 -2.56 9.52 -11.12
CA TYR A 42 -2.90 10.95 -11.04
C TYR A 42 -2.37 11.84 -12.18
N ASP A 43 -1.57 11.29 -13.10
CA ASP A 43 -1.00 12.02 -14.20
C ASP A 43 -2.03 12.34 -15.29
N GLU A 44 -1.85 13.46 -15.99
CA GLU A 44 -2.70 13.85 -17.13
C GLU A 44 -2.75 12.77 -18.22
N GLU A 45 -1.66 12.03 -18.43
CA GLU A 45 -1.58 10.98 -19.43
C GLU A 45 -1.99 9.59 -18.92
N GLY A 46 -2.52 9.48 -17.69
CA GLY A 46 -3.06 8.22 -17.18
C GLY A 46 -4.31 7.81 -17.94
N ASP A 47 -4.30 6.62 -18.54
CA ASP A 47 -5.35 6.10 -19.41
C ASP A 47 -5.85 4.70 -18.99
N GLY A 48 -5.33 4.16 -17.89
CA GLY A 48 -5.61 2.79 -17.44
C GLY A 48 -4.43 2.23 -16.65
N TYR A 49 -4.44 0.92 -16.43
CA TYR A 49 -3.38 0.23 -15.70
C TYR A 49 -2.67 -0.84 -16.55
N LEU A 50 -1.44 -1.20 -16.14
CA LEU A 50 -0.69 -2.36 -16.62
C LEU A 50 -1.00 -3.57 -15.73
N ARG A 51 -1.42 -4.71 -16.28
CA ARG A 51 -1.52 -5.97 -15.50
C ARG A 51 -0.12 -6.44 -15.10
N SER A 52 0.02 -6.95 -13.89
CA SER A 52 1.30 -7.52 -13.45
C SER A 52 1.17 -8.80 -12.64
N ASP A 53 2.27 -9.55 -12.63
CA ASP A 53 2.41 -10.77 -11.85
C ASP A 53 2.86 -10.43 -10.44
N GLY A 54 2.54 -11.31 -9.50
CA GLY A 54 3.02 -11.18 -8.14
C GLY A 54 2.71 -12.40 -7.29
N ALA A 55 3.59 -12.71 -6.36
CA ALA A 55 3.34 -13.63 -5.27
C ALA A 55 3.92 -13.00 -4.00
N VAL A 56 3.05 -12.72 -3.03
CA VAL A 56 3.46 -12.08 -1.77
C VAL A 56 2.87 -12.85 -0.60
N VAL A 57 3.71 -13.05 0.42
CA VAL A 57 3.36 -13.73 1.65
C VAL A 57 3.75 -12.82 2.83
N VAL A 58 2.80 -12.60 3.73
CA VAL A 58 3.00 -11.86 4.99
C VAL A 58 2.69 -12.80 6.14
N TYR A 59 3.61 -12.85 7.12
CA TYR A 59 3.40 -13.57 8.36
C TYR A 59 2.93 -12.60 9.45
N LEU A 60 1.75 -12.89 10.01
CA LEU A 60 1.15 -12.13 11.11
C LEU A 60 1.18 -12.98 12.38
N GLN A 61 1.51 -12.37 13.50
CA GLN A 61 1.47 -12.99 14.82
C GLN A 61 1.23 -11.94 15.90
N LYS A 62 0.92 -12.37 17.12
CA LYS A 62 0.84 -11.45 18.26
C LYS A 62 2.23 -10.87 18.56
N ALA A 63 2.28 -9.58 18.90
CA ALA A 63 3.54 -8.87 19.14
C ALA A 63 4.41 -9.52 20.23
N ARG A 64 3.78 -10.10 21.26
CA ARG A 64 4.47 -10.81 22.36
C ARG A 64 5.29 -12.02 21.90
N ASP A 65 4.92 -12.62 20.77
CA ASP A 65 5.53 -13.84 20.24
C ASP A 65 6.54 -13.52 19.11
N ALA A 66 6.57 -12.27 18.64
CA ALA A 66 7.35 -11.86 17.48
C ALA A 66 8.81 -11.57 17.82
N ARG A 67 9.74 -12.27 17.16
CA ARG A 67 11.19 -11.95 17.22
C ARG A 67 11.56 -10.71 16.41
N ARG A 68 10.85 -10.47 15.31
CA ARG A 68 11.00 -9.28 14.45
C ARG A 68 9.62 -8.75 14.10
N ILE A 69 9.45 -7.43 14.20
CA ILE A 69 8.23 -6.73 13.85
C ILE A 69 8.61 -5.63 12.86
N TYR A 70 8.21 -5.76 11.60
CA TYR A 70 8.36 -4.71 10.60
C TYR A 70 7.40 -3.54 10.86
N ALA A 71 6.14 -3.87 11.12
CA ALA A 71 5.10 -2.92 11.46
C ALA A 71 4.04 -3.58 12.34
N THR A 72 3.35 -2.75 13.12
CA THR A 72 2.11 -3.13 13.81
C THR A 72 0.92 -2.82 12.89
N PHE A 73 0.06 -3.82 12.66
CA PHE A 73 -1.26 -3.61 12.08
C PHE A 73 -2.18 -2.96 13.11
N VAL A 74 -2.56 -1.70 12.89
CA VAL A 74 -3.29 -0.86 13.87
C VAL A 74 -4.80 -1.01 13.71
N TYR A 75 -5.30 -0.95 12.48
CA TYR A 75 -6.71 -1.13 12.19
C TYR A 75 -6.90 -1.45 10.72
N GLY A 76 -8.03 -2.07 10.39
CA GLY A 76 -8.44 -2.40 9.02
C GLY A 76 -9.94 -2.37 8.93
N LYS A 77 -10.47 -1.75 7.88
CA LYS A 77 -11.91 -1.69 7.61
C LYS A 77 -12.17 -1.95 6.13
N THR A 78 -13.30 -2.57 5.86
CA THR A 78 -13.80 -2.79 4.50
C THR A 78 -15.24 -2.30 4.39
N ASN A 79 -15.62 -1.81 3.22
CA ASN A 79 -17.02 -1.59 2.87
C ASN A 79 -17.27 -1.97 1.39
N CYS A 80 -18.47 -1.67 0.89
CA CYS A 80 -18.84 -1.93 -0.50
C CYS A 80 -19.54 -0.69 -1.09
N ASP A 81 -19.27 -0.45 -2.38
CA ASP A 81 -19.87 0.64 -3.14
C ASP A 81 -21.41 0.54 -3.22
N GLY A 82 -21.94 -0.69 -3.25
CA GLY A 82 -23.38 -0.92 -3.42
C GLY A 82 -23.86 -0.58 -4.83
N PHE A 83 -25.14 -0.19 -4.94
CA PHE A 83 -25.74 0.22 -6.22
C PHE A 83 -25.20 1.58 -6.68
N LYS A 84 -24.88 1.68 -7.98
CA LYS A 84 -24.40 2.87 -8.66
C LYS A 84 -25.08 2.95 -10.03
N GLU A 85 -25.54 4.13 -10.43
CA GLU A 85 -26.23 4.31 -11.72
C GLU A 85 -25.27 4.10 -12.91
N GLU A 86 -23.99 4.43 -12.72
CA GLU A 86 -22.91 4.31 -13.69
C GLU A 86 -22.47 2.86 -13.93
N GLY A 87 -22.94 1.93 -13.10
CA GLY A 87 -22.65 0.50 -13.17
C GLY A 87 -21.65 0.01 -12.12
N ILE A 88 -21.50 -1.32 -12.04
CA ILE A 88 -20.76 -2.00 -10.97
C ILE A 88 -19.27 -1.61 -10.92
N THR A 89 -18.67 -1.31 -12.08
CA THR A 89 -17.24 -1.04 -12.24
C THR A 89 -16.85 0.41 -11.97
N PHE A 90 -17.80 1.33 -11.93
CA PHE A 90 -17.53 2.73 -11.62
C PHE A 90 -17.26 2.87 -10.10
N PRO A 91 -16.18 3.53 -9.64
CA PRO A 91 -15.91 3.64 -8.21
C PRO A 91 -16.85 4.65 -7.52
N SER A 92 -17.28 4.37 -6.29
CA SER A 92 -18.12 5.30 -5.53
C SER A 92 -17.29 6.25 -4.64
N PHE A 93 -17.36 7.55 -4.93
CA PHE A 93 -16.79 8.60 -4.09
C PHE A 93 -17.33 8.54 -2.66
N ASP A 94 -18.66 8.55 -2.51
CA ASP A 94 -19.30 8.59 -1.19
C ASP A 94 -18.90 7.40 -0.31
N LYS A 95 -18.78 6.21 -0.90
CA LYS A 95 -18.42 5.00 -0.15
C LYS A 95 -16.95 4.95 0.21
N GLN A 96 -16.07 5.45 -0.65
CA GLN A 96 -14.65 5.57 -0.32
C GLN A 96 -14.41 6.64 0.76
N LYS A 97 -15.11 7.78 0.68
CA LYS A 97 -15.06 8.83 1.72
C LYS A 97 -15.59 8.31 3.06
N MET A 98 -16.77 7.69 3.06
CA MET A 98 -17.39 7.09 4.25
C MET A 98 -16.49 6.02 4.87
N LEU A 99 -15.82 5.18 4.05
CA LEU A 99 -14.83 4.22 4.54
C LEU A 99 -13.73 4.90 5.36
N LEU A 100 -13.15 5.98 4.83
CA LEU A 100 -12.06 6.70 5.47
C LEU A 100 -12.53 7.43 6.74
N GLU A 101 -13.66 8.13 6.69
CA GLU A 101 -14.22 8.85 7.84
C GLU A 101 -14.53 7.90 9.00
N GLU A 102 -15.31 6.85 8.74
CA GLU A 102 -15.66 5.87 9.78
C GLU A 102 -14.42 5.11 10.27
N PHE A 103 -13.43 4.85 9.40
CA PHE A 103 -12.19 4.19 9.81
C PHE A 103 -11.43 4.98 10.87
N TYR A 104 -11.23 6.29 10.66
CA TYR A 104 -10.47 7.12 11.59
C TYR A 104 -11.26 7.44 12.86
N GLU A 105 -12.60 7.48 12.77
CA GLU A 105 -13.47 7.54 13.95
C GLU A 105 -13.34 6.26 14.80
N GLU A 106 -13.53 5.08 14.20
CA GLU A 106 -13.52 3.80 14.92
C GLU A 106 -12.16 3.43 15.51
N CYS A 107 -11.07 3.72 14.80
CA CYS A 107 -9.73 3.39 15.30
C CYS A 107 -9.21 4.39 16.34
N GLY A 108 -9.89 5.54 16.55
CA GLY A 108 -9.51 6.56 17.52
C GLY A 108 -8.18 7.26 17.21
N ILE A 109 -7.67 7.15 15.97
CA ILE A 109 -6.45 7.82 15.53
C ILE A 109 -6.84 9.03 14.69
N SER A 110 -6.32 10.20 15.06
CA SER A 110 -6.48 11.39 14.21
C SER A 110 -5.80 11.17 12.85
N SER A 111 -6.53 11.45 11.76
CA SER A 111 -6.01 11.44 10.38
C SER A 111 -4.80 12.37 10.20
N LEU A 112 -4.65 13.40 11.05
CA LEU A 112 -3.48 14.29 11.07
C LEU A 112 -2.17 13.55 11.42
N LYS A 113 -2.26 12.39 12.07
CA LYS A 113 -1.09 11.54 12.39
C LYS A 113 -0.64 10.67 11.21
N LEU A 114 -1.36 10.71 10.08
CA LEU A 114 -0.89 10.12 8.83
C LEU A 114 0.30 10.89 8.30
N SER A 115 1.39 10.16 8.12
CA SER A 115 2.62 10.65 7.53
C SER A 115 2.68 10.40 6.02
N TYR A 116 2.02 9.32 5.58
CA TYR A 116 2.00 8.88 4.20
C TYR A 116 0.76 8.03 3.93
N MET A 117 0.29 8.06 2.68
CA MET A 117 -0.71 7.13 2.17
C MET A 117 -0.21 6.43 0.91
N GLU A 118 -0.35 5.10 0.92
CA GLU A 118 -0.19 4.25 -0.25
C GLU A 118 -1.56 4.03 -0.88
N ALA A 119 -1.85 4.78 -1.94
CA ALA A 119 -3.15 4.80 -2.59
C ALA A 119 -3.38 3.59 -3.50
N HIS A 120 -4.64 3.31 -3.81
CA HIS A 120 -5.00 2.32 -4.82
C HIS A 120 -4.54 2.76 -6.21
N ALA A 121 -4.78 4.02 -6.59
CA ALA A 121 -4.25 4.77 -7.74
C ALA A 121 -3.75 3.91 -8.89
N THR A 122 -4.67 3.57 -9.79
CA THR A 122 -4.42 2.66 -10.91
C THR A 122 -3.97 3.39 -12.17
N GLY A 123 -4.09 4.73 -12.22
CA GLY A 123 -3.87 5.50 -13.44
C GLY A 123 -5.14 5.63 -14.29
N THR A 124 -6.29 5.10 -13.82
CA THR A 124 -7.53 5.09 -14.58
C THR A 124 -8.18 6.47 -14.65
N ILE A 125 -8.90 6.75 -15.74
CA ILE A 125 -9.57 8.04 -15.96
C ILE A 125 -10.61 8.32 -14.86
N ALA A 126 -11.41 7.31 -14.51
CA ALA A 126 -12.46 7.44 -13.50
C ALA A 126 -11.99 7.22 -12.05
N GLY A 127 -11.07 6.27 -11.81
CA GLY A 127 -10.71 5.86 -10.45
C GLY A 127 -9.85 6.86 -9.70
N ASP A 128 -8.79 7.35 -10.33
CA ASP A 128 -7.85 8.26 -9.66
C ASP A 128 -8.51 9.54 -9.14
N PRO A 129 -9.41 10.23 -9.89
CA PRO A 129 -10.08 11.43 -9.37
C PRO A 129 -10.99 11.12 -8.18
N VAL A 130 -11.75 10.02 -8.27
CA VAL A 130 -12.69 9.60 -7.22
C VAL A 130 -11.94 9.29 -5.92
N GLU A 131 -10.87 8.52 -6.00
CA GLU A 131 -10.05 8.19 -4.83
C GLU A 131 -9.38 9.45 -4.24
N LEU A 132 -8.78 10.30 -5.09
CA LEU A 132 -8.12 11.51 -4.62
C LEU A 132 -9.10 12.44 -3.91
N GLN A 133 -10.30 12.63 -4.47
CA GLN A 133 -11.33 13.47 -3.86
C GLN A 133 -11.78 12.89 -2.51
N ALA A 134 -12.00 11.58 -2.43
CA ALA A 134 -12.36 10.93 -1.17
C ALA A 134 -11.27 11.12 -0.09
N ILE A 135 -10.00 11.01 -0.48
CA ILE A 135 -8.85 11.28 0.42
C ILE A 135 -8.83 12.74 0.86
N ASP A 136 -8.98 13.69 -0.07
CA ASP A 136 -8.92 15.13 0.23
C ASP A 136 -10.01 15.53 1.24
N GLU A 137 -11.25 15.14 0.96
CA GLU A 137 -12.40 15.50 1.80
C GLU A 137 -12.37 14.81 3.17
N ALA A 138 -11.97 13.54 3.23
CA ALA A 138 -11.93 12.82 4.50
C ALA A 138 -10.71 13.18 5.37
N LEU A 139 -9.55 13.47 4.77
CA LEU A 139 -8.27 13.45 5.48
C LEU A 139 -7.47 14.76 5.43
N CYS A 140 -7.71 15.63 4.44
CA CYS A 140 -6.84 16.78 4.20
C CYS A 140 -7.38 18.12 4.73
N ALA A 141 -8.70 18.24 4.96
CA ALA A 141 -9.35 19.50 5.32
C ALA A 141 -8.75 20.23 6.55
N LYS A 142 -8.17 19.48 7.50
CA LYS A 142 -7.62 20.03 8.77
C LYS A 142 -6.09 19.94 8.86
N ARG A 143 -5.41 19.67 7.74
CA ARG A 143 -3.95 19.48 7.75
C ARG A 143 -3.23 20.81 7.51
N ASP A 144 -2.21 21.08 8.34
CA ASP A 144 -1.30 22.21 8.14
C ASP A 144 -0.23 21.94 7.06
N PHE A 145 0.03 20.66 6.78
CA PHE A 145 1.03 20.20 5.81
C PHE A 145 0.43 19.17 4.85
N PRO A 146 0.91 19.12 3.59
CA PRO A 146 0.38 18.19 2.60
C PRO A 146 0.42 16.75 3.09
N LEU A 147 -0.62 15.99 2.77
CA LEU A 147 -0.56 14.53 2.87
C LEU A 147 0.36 13.99 1.78
N LEU A 148 1.41 13.28 2.16
CA LEU A 148 2.25 12.56 1.21
C LEU A 148 1.49 11.36 0.66
N LEU A 149 1.46 11.21 -0.66
CA LEU A 149 0.71 10.18 -1.36
C LEU A 149 1.57 9.50 -2.43
N GLY A 150 1.35 8.21 -2.69
CA GLY A 150 1.97 7.55 -3.83
C GLY A 150 1.36 6.19 -4.13
N SER A 151 1.91 5.51 -5.13
CA SER A 151 1.44 4.20 -5.57
C SER A 151 2.56 3.36 -6.19
N VAL A 152 2.79 2.18 -5.60
CA VAL A 152 3.71 1.15 -6.09
C VAL A 152 3.32 0.64 -7.48
N LYS A 153 2.05 0.81 -7.88
CA LYS A 153 1.57 0.33 -9.19
C LYS A 153 2.26 1.04 -10.34
N SER A 154 2.75 2.26 -10.13
CA SER A 154 3.59 2.96 -11.11
C SER A 154 4.91 2.22 -11.38
N ASN A 155 5.47 1.53 -10.37
CA ASN A 155 6.77 0.87 -10.44
C ASN A 155 6.70 -0.56 -10.99
N ILE A 156 5.63 -1.29 -10.64
CA ILE A 156 5.54 -2.74 -10.91
C ILE A 156 4.25 -3.15 -11.65
N GLY A 157 3.42 -2.19 -12.08
CA GLY A 157 2.08 -2.47 -12.58
C GLY A 157 1.09 -2.84 -11.48
N HIS A 158 -0.13 -3.16 -11.88
CA HIS A 158 -1.21 -3.60 -11.00
C HIS A 158 -1.27 -5.13 -10.94
N SER A 159 -0.86 -5.69 -9.80
CA SER A 159 -0.88 -7.14 -9.55
C SER A 159 -2.25 -7.68 -9.12
N GLU A 160 -3.32 -6.99 -9.53
CA GLU A 160 -4.73 -7.35 -9.31
C GLU A 160 -5.01 -7.77 -7.84
N PRO A 161 -5.34 -9.04 -7.48
CA PRO A 161 -5.65 -9.40 -6.10
C PRO A 161 -4.42 -9.34 -5.16
N VAL A 162 -3.20 -9.28 -5.71
CA VAL A 162 -1.93 -9.17 -4.95
C VAL A 162 -1.59 -7.72 -4.63
N SER A 163 -2.27 -6.76 -5.26
CA SER A 163 -1.90 -5.34 -5.19
C SER A 163 -1.80 -4.79 -3.76
N GLY A 164 -2.75 -5.17 -2.88
CA GLY A 164 -2.72 -4.82 -1.46
C GLY A 164 -1.44 -5.29 -0.76
N HIS A 165 -0.98 -6.51 -1.05
CA HIS A 165 0.25 -7.04 -0.46
C HIS A 165 1.52 -6.42 -1.06
N CYS A 166 1.53 -6.06 -2.34
CA CYS A 166 2.63 -5.29 -2.94
C CYS A 166 2.75 -3.89 -2.31
N GLN A 167 1.62 -3.22 -2.09
CA GLN A 167 1.55 -1.94 -1.39
C GLN A 167 2.10 -2.06 0.04
N ILE A 168 1.67 -3.09 0.79
CA ILE A 168 2.20 -3.39 2.13
C ILE A 168 3.72 -3.61 2.06
N ALA A 169 4.21 -4.43 1.13
CA ALA A 169 5.65 -4.70 1.01
C ALA A 169 6.46 -3.41 0.79
N LYS A 170 6.02 -2.54 -0.14
CA LYS A 170 6.65 -1.23 -0.36
C LYS A 170 6.62 -0.34 0.88
N VAL A 171 5.50 -0.33 1.61
CA VAL A 171 5.38 0.42 2.88
C VAL A 171 6.32 -0.14 3.95
N LEU A 172 6.42 -1.46 4.11
CA LEU A 172 7.33 -2.07 5.08
C LEU A 172 8.80 -1.79 4.72
N ILE A 173 9.16 -1.82 3.45
CA ILE A 173 10.49 -1.40 2.98
C ILE A 173 10.75 0.06 3.36
N ALA A 174 9.79 0.96 3.12
CA ALA A 174 9.92 2.37 3.49
C ALA A 174 10.08 2.58 5.00
N MET A 175 9.35 1.80 5.81
CA MET A 175 9.48 1.83 7.28
C MET A 175 10.85 1.32 7.74
N GLU A 176 11.41 0.31 7.07
CA GLU A 176 12.69 -0.27 7.42
C GLU A 176 13.87 0.61 7.01
N THR A 177 13.79 1.29 5.87
CA THR A 177 14.87 2.12 5.32
C THR A 177 14.77 3.58 5.72
N GLY A 178 13.60 4.03 6.19
CA GLY A 178 13.32 5.44 6.45
C GLY A 178 13.16 6.27 5.17
N ILE A 179 12.90 5.63 4.02
CA ILE A 179 12.78 6.30 2.72
C ILE A 179 11.52 5.82 2.02
N ILE A 180 10.60 6.72 1.67
CA ILE A 180 9.44 6.43 0.82
C ILE A 180 9.92 6.34 -0.64
N PRO A 181 9.78 5.17 -1.31
CA PRO A 181 10.10 5.05 -2.73
C PRO A 181 9.21 5.94 -3.60
N PRO A 182 9.76 6.52 -4.68
CA PRO A 182 9.04 7.42 -5.57
C PRO A 182 7.96 6.69 -6.39
N THR A 183 6.84 7.38 -6.57
CA THR A 183 5.85 7.13 -7.60
C THR A 183 6.38 7.64 -8.92
N ILE A 184 6.52 6.77 -9.90
CA ILE A 184 7.06 7.12 -11.22
C ILE A 184 5.92 7.41 -12.22
N HIS A 185 6.27 7.94 -13.39
CA HIS A 185 5.34 8.34 -14.44
C HIS A 185 4.36 9.48 -14.10
N PHE A 186 4.54 10.16 -12.97
CA PHE A 186 3.85 11.40 -12.64
C PHE A 186 4.70 12.61 -13.06
N LYS A 187 4.19 13.40 -14.01
CA LYS A 187 4.77 14.65 -14.51
C LYS A 187 3.89 15.86 -14.17
N ARG A 188 2.58 15.75 -14.37
CA ARG A 188 1.62 16.82 -14.06
C ARG A 188 0.24 16.25 -13.72
N PRO A 189 -0.48 16.84 -12.75
CA PRO A 189 -1.82 16.38 -12.40
C PRO A 189 -2.83 16.65 -13.52
N ARG A 190 -3.90 15.86 -13.57
CA ARG A 190 -5.11 16.19 -14.37
C ARG A 190 -5.75 17.49 -13.86
N LYS A 191 -6.44 18.20 -14.76
CA LYS A 191 -7.06 19.52 -14.47
C LYS A 191 -8.05 19.53 -13.30
N ASN A 192 -8.72 18.40 -13.03
CA ASN A 192 -9.71 18.27 -11.96
C ASN A 192 -9.12 17.80 -10.61
N MET A 193 -7.80 17.63 -10.50
CA MET A 193 -7.14 17.15 -9.28
C MET A 193 -6.72 18.32 -8.38
N THR A 194 -7.71 19.09 -7.91
CA THR A 194 -7.49 20.32 -7.14
C THR A 194 -6.64 20.11 -5.89
N ALA A 195 -6.83 19.01 -5.17
CA ALA A 195 -6.04 18.68 -3.97
C ALA A 195 -4.52 18.64 -4.23
N ILE A 196 -4.09 18.17 -5.41
CA ILE A 196 -2.67 18.14 -5.81
C ILE A 196 -2.25 19.54 -6.30
N ILE A 197 -3.07 20.20 -7.12
CA ILE A 197 -2.78 21.51 -7.70
C ILE A 197 -2.62 22.58 -6.59
N GLU A 198 -3.47 22.53 -5.57
CA GLU A 198 -3.50 23.46 -4.45
C GLU A 198 -2.56 23.03 -3.30
N GLY A 199 -1.86 21.90 -3.45
CA GLY A 199 -0.82 21.46 -2.51
C GLY A 199 -1.32 20.89 -1.18
N ARG A 200 -2.59 20.47 -1.08
CA ARG A 200 -3.10 19.69 0.07
C ARG A 200 -2.61 18.25 0.06
N VAL A 201 -2.36 17.71 -1.12
CA VAL A 201 -1.78 16.39 -1.35
C VAL A 201 -0.50 16.55 -2.16
N LYS A 202 0.56 15.85 -1.75
CA LYS A 202 1.84 15.85 -2.47
C LYS A 202 2.18 14.43 -2.91
N ILE A 203 2.22 14.22 -4.22
CA ILE A 203 2.71 12.95 -4.80
C ILE A 203 4.21 12.84 -4.53
N VAL A 204 4.64 11.71 -3.97
CA VAL A 204 6.05 11.42 -3.72
C VAL A 204 6.68 10.98 -5.03
N THR A 205 7.41 11.87 -5.70
CA THR A 205 8.07 11.62 -7.01
C THR A 205 9.58 11.40 -6.90
N GLU A 206 10.16 11.66 -5.73
CA GLU A 206 11.58 11.48 -5.43
C GLU A 206 11.72 10.66 -4.14
N PRO A 207 12.85 9.95 -3.94
CA PRO A 207 13.14 9.30 -2.66
C PRO A 207 13.00 10.30 -1.51
N THR A 208 12.00 10.07 -0.65
CA THR A 208 11.62 11.05 0.39
C THR A 208 11.83 10.45 1.76
N GLU A 209 12.55 11.16 2.63
CA GLU A 209 12.76 10.75 4.02
C GLU A 209 11.41 10.55 4.74
N TRP A 210 11.25 9.40 5.37
CA TRP A 210 10.09 9.08 6.19
C TRP A 210 10.40 9.33 7.67
N LYS A 211 9.79 10.37 8.24
CA LYS A 211 10.02 10.80 9.63
C LYS A 211 9.22 10.02 10.68
N GLY A 212 8.71 8.84 10.30
CA GLY A 212 7.82 8.05 11.14
C GLY A 212 6.37 8.56 11.14
N GLY A 213 5.52 7.88 11.91
CA GLY A 213 4.08 8.14 11.96
C GLY A 213 3.27 6.93 11.48
N TYR A 214 2.00 7.16 11.17
CA TYR A 214 1.15 6.12 10.59
C TYR A 214 1.18 6.18 9.08
N ILE A 215 1.05 5.02 8.44
CA ILE A 215 0.89 4.88 6.99
C ILE A 215 -0.45 4.20 6.72
N GLY A 216 -1.30 4.87 5.94
CA GLY A 216 -2.55 4.31 5.44
C GLY A 216 -2.35 3.60 4.10
N VAL A 217 -3.07 2.51 3.85
CA VAL A 217 -3.03 1.78 2.58
C VAL A 217 -4.44 1.53 2.06
N ASN A 218 -4.72 1.96 0.83
CA ASN A 218 -5.99 1.72 0.14
C ASN A 218 -5.86 0.55 -0.84
N SER A 219 -6.87 -0.32 -0.86
CA SER A 219 -7.02 -1.36 -1.87
C SER A 219 -8.49 -1.52 -2.24
N PHE A 220 -8.84 -1.16 -3.48
CA PHE A 220 -10.21 -1.15 -3.98
C PHE A 220 -10.35 -2.14 -5.12
N GLY A 221 -11.30 -3.06 -5.02
CA GLY A 221 -11.61 -4.02 -6.07
C GLY A 221 -12.53 -3.37 -7.11
N PHE A 222 -12.31 -3.67 -8.38
CA PHE A 222 -13.13 -3.09 -9.47
C PHE A 222 -14.63 -3.44 -9.35
N GLY A 223 -15.00 -4.47 -8.60
CA GLY A 223 -16.40 -4.79 -8.28
C GLY A 223 -17.02 -3.95 -7.16
N GLY A 224 -16.28 -2.98 -6.60
CA GLY A 224 -16.75 -2.06 -5.56
C GLY A 224 -16.45 -2.49 -4.12
N ALA A 225 -15.64 -3.53 -3.90
CA ALA A 225 -15.21 -3.91 -2.55
C ALA A 225 -14.00 -3.08 -2.13
N ASN A 226 -14.13 -2.28 -1.08
CA ASN A 226 -13.09 -1.35 -0.66
C ASN A 226 -12.44 -1.80 0.66
N CYS A 227 -11.13 -1.57 0.80
CA CYS A 227 -10.38 -1.84 2.00
C CYS A 227 -9.41 -0.69 2.31
N HIS A 228 -9.35 -0.31 3.58
CA HIS A 228 -8.34 0.59 4.13
C HIS A 228 -7.69 -0.06 5.35
N ILE A 229 -6.36 0.03 5.45
CA ILE A 229 -5.61 -0.43 6.63
C ILE A 229 -4.64 0.65 7.11
N LEU A 230 -4.30 0.59 8.39
CA LEU A 230 -3.35 1.49 9.04
C LEU A 230 -2.19 0.69 9.63
N LEU A 231 -0.97 1.06 9.23
CA LEU A 231 0.27 0.47 9.71
C LEU A 231 1.05 1.51 10.53
N LYS A 232 1.73 1.03 11.58
CA LYS A 232 2.65 1.81 12.39
C LYS A 232 4.00 1.10 12.42
N SER A 233 5.10 1.81 12.18
CA SER A 233 6.43 1.20 12.33
C SER A 233 6.67 0.79 13.78
N ASN A 234 7.48 -0.25 13.94
CA ASN A 234 8.05 -0.58 15.23
C ASN A 234 9.43 0.09 15.36
N PRO A 235 9.71 0.84 16.44
CA PRO A 235 11.03 1.44 16.63
C PRO A 235 12.12 0.37 16.63
N LYS A 236 13.16 0.56 15.82
CA LYS A 236 14.37 -0.28 15.82
C LYS A 236 15.28 0.10 16.99
N ILE A 237 14.81 -0.11 18.21
CA ILE A 237 15.65 0.09 19.39
C ILE A 237 16.61 -1.10 19.46
N LYS A 238 17.89 -0.86 19.12
CA LYS A 238 18.95 -1.83 19.43
C LYS A 238 19.01 -1.94 20.96
N VAL A 239 18.58 -3.08 21.47
CA VAL A 239 18.72 -3.41 22.88
C VAL A 239 20.19 -3.80 23.09
N ASN A 240 21.04 -2.83 23.44
CA ASN A 240 22.41 -3.08 23.89
C ASN A 240 22.39 -3.57 25.34
N ASN A 241 21.78 -4.74 25.58
CA ASN A 241 21.88 -5.46 26.85
C ASN A 241 23.03 -6.49 26.83
N GLY A 242 23.79 -6.55 25.73
CA GLY A 242 24.99 -7.39 25.65
C GLY A 242 26.15 -6.73 26.40
N THR A 243 26.87 -7.52 27.18
CA THR A 243 28.23 -7.19 27.56
C THR A 243 29.09 -7.17 26.30
N ASP A 244 29.80 -6.07 26.06
CA ASP A 244 30.89 -6.02 25.08
C ASP A 244 32.08 -6.81 25.66
N ASP A 245 31.89 -8.12 25.71
CA ASP A 245 32.78 -9.07 26.39
C ASP A 245 33.92 -9.54 25.49
N ASN A 246 33.99 -9.05 24.24
CA ASN A 246 34.92 -9.48 23.20
C ASN A 246 34.95 -11.00 22.98
N LEU A 247 33.92 -11.74 23.40
CA LEU A 247 33.87 -13.19 23.20
C LEU A 247 33.36 -13.52 21.79
N PRO A 248 33.97 -14.49 21.09
CA PRO A 248 33.42 -14.97 19.84
C PRO A 248 32.01 -15.55 20.07
N ARG A 249 31.11 -15.38 19.08
CA ARG A 249 29.78 -15.97 19.08
C ARG A 249 29.71 -17.06 18.00
N LEU A 250 29.07 -18.19 18.32
CA LEU A 250 28.81 -19.24 17.35
C LEU A 250 27.56 -18.91 16.53
N VAL A 251 27.67 -18.90 15.21
CA VAL A 251 26.55 -18.77 14.27
C VAL A 251 26.40 -20.09 13.53
N ALA A 252 25.26 -20.74 13.69
CA ALA A 252 24.93 -22.01 13.03
C ALA A 252 23.83 -21.77 11.98
N ILE A 253 24.10 -22.15 10.73
CA ILE A 253 23.21 -21.94 9.59
C ILE A 253 22.95 -23.28 8.89
N SER A 254 21.76 -23.45 8.34
CA SER A 254 21.39 -24.61 7.53
C SER A 254 20.67 -24.15 6.27
N GLY A 255 20.93 -24.81 5.14
CA GLY A 255 20.38 -24.45 3.83
C GLY A 255 20.13 -25.68 2.98
N ARG A 256 19.36 -25.52 1.89
CA ARG A 256 19.08 -26.60 0.93
C ARG A 256 20.26 -26.89 -0.01
N THR A 257 21.14 -25.92 -0.19
CA THR A 257 22.37 -26.03 -1.00
C THR A 257 23.54 -25.37 -0.26
N GLU A 258 24.76 -25.64 -0.70
CA GLU A 258 25.97 -25.04 -0.12
C GLU A 258 25.99 -23.51 -0.35
N GLU A 259 25.53 -23.06 -1.51
CA GLU A 259 25.44 -21.63 -1.87
C GLU A 259 24.50 -20.88 -0.92
N ALA A 260 23.36 -21.48 -0.55
CA ALA A 260 22.42 -20.87 0.38
C ALA A 260 23.03 -20.68 1.79
N VAL A 261 23.93 -21.58 2.20
CA VAL A 261 24.65 -21.44 3.48
C VAL A 261 25.72 -20.36 3.38
N LYS A 262 26.48 -20.30 2.28
CA LYS A 262 27.53 -19.29 2.06
C LYS A 262 26.97 -17.87 2.05
N ILE A 263 25.86 -17.63 1.35
CA ILE A 263 25.24 -16.29 1.27
C ILE A 263 24.92 -15.71 2.66
N ILE A 264 24.49 -16.55 3.62
CA ILE A 264 24.13 -16.08 4.97
C ILE A 264 25.39 -15.91 5.85
N LEU A 265 26.49 -16.60 5.55
CA LEU A 265 27.75 -16.50 6.27
C LEU A 265 28.61 -15.31 5.83
N ASP A 266 28.47 -14.88 4.57
CA ASP A 266 29.27 -13.81 3.96
C ASP A 266 28.68 -12.39 4.18
N ASP A 267 27.55 -12.27 4.89
CA ASP A 267 26.87 -11.02 5.33
C ASP A 267 27.37 -10.53 6.71
#